data_AF-A0A7W7W076-F1
#
_entry.id   AF-A0A7W7W076-F1
#
_cell.length_a   1.000
_cell.length_b   1.000
_cell.length_c   1.000
_cell.angle_alpha   90.00
_cell.angle_beta   90.00
_cell.angle_gamma   90.00
#
_symmetry.space_group_name_H-M   'P 1'
#
loop_
_entity.id
_entity.type
_entity.pdbx_description
1 polymer ?
#
loop_
_entity_poly.entity_id
_entity_poly.type
_entity_poly.pdbx_seq_one_letter_code
_entity_poly.pdbx_strand_id
1 'polypeptide(L)'
;MPPGSAAQRTALDPLGAITVTTGLGLFIFAVVRTENVGWGAPVTLACLAGAAALLTLFVIIEARHRAPLLPLAVFRLRNVNGGVLCGILLSSAMLSLFFFLTMYMQRVLVYSAFETGLAYVPMGLTVLLVAVGLASRLVSRFGPSRCWSWDSPWSLGRWCGSRRSMSAAATFPTCSGWP
;
A
#
# COMPACT_ATOMS: atom_id res chain seq x y z
N MET A 1 -26.77 -12.53 2.04
CA MET A 1 -25.93 -11.74 1.12
C MET A 1 -26.66 -10.44 0.84
N PRO A 2 -26.26 -9.29 1.41
CA PRO A 2 -26.94 -8.03 1.11
C PRO A 2 -26.72 -7.67 -0.36
N PRO A 3 -27.74 -7.12 -1.06
CA PRO A 3 -27.65 -6.77 -2.46
C PRO A 3 -26.54 -5.72 -2.67
N GLY A 4 -25.62 -6.03 -3.58
CA GLY A 4 -24.58 -5.10 -3.99
C GLY A 4 -25.22 -3.82 -4.51
N SER A 5 -24.99 -2.72 -3.80
CA SER A 5 -25.29 -1.38 -4.28
C SER A 5 -24.75 -1.28 -5.71
N ALA A 6 -25.66 -1.01 -6.65
CA ALA A 6 -25.32 -0.77 -8.05
C ALA A 6 -24.07 0.09 -8.10
N ALA A 7 -22.97 -0.49 -8.57
CA ALA A 7 -21.74 0.24 -8.81
C ALA A 7 -22.13 1.38 -9.74
N GLN A 8 -22.25 2.60 -9.19
CA GLN A 8 -22.18 3.81 -10.00
C GLN A 8 -20.95 3.60 -10.87
N ARG A 9 -21.17 3.48 -12.18
CA ARG A 9 -20.06 3.39 -13.14
C ARG A 9 -19.35 4.72 -13.05
N THR A 10 -18.39 4.82 -12.13
CA THR A 10 -17.41 5.89 -12.10
C THR A 10 -16.75 5.83 -13.47
N ALA A 11 -17.03 6.82 -14.31
CA ALA A 11 -16.41 6.90 -15.62
C ALA A 11 -14.90 6.89 -15.40
N LEU A 12 -14.21 5.89 -15.97
CA LEU A 12 -12.76 5.83 -15.93
C LEU A 12 -12.21 7.10 -16.58
N ASP A 13 -11.24 7.76 -15.93
CA ASP A 13 -10.50 8.87 -16.53
C ASP A 13 -9.33 8.32 -17.36
N PRO A 14 -9.46 8.21 -18.70
CA PRO A 14 -8.40 7.66 -19.53
C PRO A 14 -7.14 8.54 -19.51
N LEU A 15 -7.29 9.85 -19.31
CA LEU A 15 -6.19 10.80 -19.34
C LEU A 15 -5.35 10.69 -18.06
N GLY A 16 -6.01 10.56 -16.90
CA GLY A 16 -5.35 10.22 -15.63
C GLY A 16 -4.61 8.89 -15.69
N ALA A 17 -5.24 7.85 -16.24
CA ALA A 17 -4.64 6.52 -16.39
C ALA A 17 -3.38 6.54 -17.27
N ILE A 18 -3.42 7.21 -18.43
CA ILE A 18 -2.25 7.34 -19.32
C ILE A 18 -1.13 8.09 -18.60
N THR A 19 -1.43 9.23 -17.99
CA THR A 19 -0.42 10.09 -17.35
C THR A 19 0.30 9.37 -16.21
N VAL A 20 -0.42 8.62 -15.36
CA VAL A 20 0.20 7.88 -14.25
C VAL A 20 1.02 6.68 -14.73
N THR A 21 0.52 5.92 -15.72
CA THR A 21 1.24 4.76 -16.26
C THR A 21 2.52 5.20 -16.98
N THR A 22 2.44 6.24 -17.82
CA THR A 22 3.60 6.77 -18.53
C THR A 22 4.58 7.45 -17.57
N GLY A 23 4.09 8.21 -16.58
CA GLY A 23 4.92 8.85 -15.56
C GLY A 23 5.68 7.85 -14.69
N LEU A 24 5.00 6.81 -14.19
CA LEU A 24 5.63 5.75 -13.41
C LEU A 24 6.61 4.92 -14.25
N GLY A 25 6.23 4.59 -15.49
CA GLY A 25 7.12 3.88 -16.42
C GLY A 25 8.39 4.67 -16.73
N LEU A 26 8.26 5.98 -16.97
CA LEU A 26 9.41 6.85 -17.20
C LEU A 26 10.29 6.98 -15.94
N PHE A 27 9.69 7.03 -14.75
CA PHE A 27 10.43 7.05 -13.48
C PHE A 27 11.27 5.78 -13.31
N ILE A 28 10.66 4.60 -13.46
CA ILE A 28 11.36 3.32 -13.36
C ILE A 28 12.47 3.23 -14.41
N PHE A 29 12.18 3.63 -15.65
CA PHE A 29 13.18 3.66 -16.72
C PHE A 29 14.37 4.56 -16.38
N ALA A 30 14.12 5.76 -15.83
CA ALA A 30 15.18 6.68 -15.41
C ALA A 30 16.06 6.05 -14.32
N VAL A 31 15.46 5.39 -13.33
CA VAL A 31 16.18 4.72 -12.24
C VAL A 31 17.03 3.56 -12.75
N VAL A 32 16.48 2.65 -13.54
CA VAL A 32 17.23 1.50 -14.09
C VAL A 32 18.38 1.98 -15.00
N ARG A 33 18.15 3.05 -15.75
CA ARG A 33 19.18 3.62 -16.63
C ARG A 33 20.36 4.23 -15.87
N THR A 34 20.18 4.60 -14.59
CA THR A 34 21.28 5.14 -13.76
C THR A 34 22.44 4.16 -13.61
N GLU A 35 22.20 2.86 -13.66
CA GLU A 35 23.25 1.83 -13.57
C GLU A 35 24.24 1.90 -14.74
N ASN A 36 23.78 2.30 -15.93
CA ASN A 36 24.58 2.33 -17.15
C ASN A 36 25.26 3.68 -17.40
N VAL A 37 24.55 4.79 -17.15
CA VAL A 37 24.99 6.14 -17.53
C VAL A 37 25.41 6.98 -16.33
N GLY A 38 25.16 6.49 -15.11
CA GLY A 38 25.42 7.19 -13.87
C GLY A 38 24.34 8.23 -13.52
N TRP A 39 24.35 8.65 -12.26
CA TRP A 39 23.41 9.61 -11.70
C TRP A 39 23.60 11.05 -12.22
N GLY A 40 24.83 11.41 -12.59
CA GLY A 40 25.19 12.76 -13.05
C GLY A 40 24.93 13.04 -14.52
N ALA A 41 24.49 12.04 -15.30
CA ALA A 41 24.27 12.24 -16.74
C ALA A 41 23.07 13.18 -17.00
N PRO A 42 23.20 14.15 -17.92
CA PRO A 42 22.14 15.12 -18.21
C PRO A 42 20.85 14.45 -18.69
N VAL A 43 20.98 13.31 -19.39
CA VAL A 43 19.82 12.53 -19.84
C VAL A 43 19.08 11.88 -18.67
N THR A 44 19.79 11.38 -17.65
CA THR A 44 19.18 10.81 -16.44
C THR A 44 18.39 11.87 -15.69
N LEU A 45 18.98 13.05 -15.50
CA LEU A 45 18.32 14.19 -14.86
C LEU A 45 17.09 14.66 -15.66
N ALA A 46 17.19 14.72 -17.00
CA ALA A 46 16.07 15.08 -17.86
C ALA A 46 14.92 14.07 -17.77
N CYS A 47 15.22 12.75 -17.76
CA CYS A 47 14.20 11.72 -17.58
C CYS A 47 13.56 11.79 -16.18
N LEU A 48 14.35 12.03 -15.13
CA LEU A 48 13.84 12.17 -13.76
C LEU A 48 12.92 13.38 -13.63
N ALA A 49 13.34 14.52 -14.19
CA ALA A 49 12.54 15.74 -14.24
C ALA A 49 11.25 15.55 -15.04
N GLY A 50 11.33 14.86 -16.19
CA GLY A 50 10.16 14.50 -16.99
C GLY A 50 9.18 13.62 -16.23
N ALA A 51 9.67 12.60 -15.52
CA ALA A 51 8.85 11.74 -14.69
C ALA A 51 8.17 12.51 -13.55
N ALA A 52 8.91 13.40 -12.86
CA ALA A 52 8.36 14.27 -11.83
C ALA A 52 7.28 15.20 -12.39
N ALA A 53 7.48 15.75 -13.60
CA ALA A 53 6.49 16.60 -14.27
C ALA A 53 5.22 15.82 -14.62
N LEU A 54 5.34 14.62 -15.19
CA LEU A 54 4.20 13.74 -15.51
C LEU A 54 3.41 13.35 -14.26
N LEU A 55 4.09 12.95 -13.19
CA LEU A 55 3.42 12.60 -11.92
C LEU A 55 2.74 13.81 -11.27
N THR A 56 3.36 14.99 -11.34
CA THR A 56 2.74 16.24 -10.85
C THR A 56 1.51 16.61 -11.69
N LEU A 57 1.61 16.47 -13.01
CA LEU A 57 0.49 16.71 -13.92
C LEU A 57 -0.68 15.76 -13.62
N PHE A 58 -0.40 14.48 -13.36
CA PHE A 58 -1.41 13.51 -12.92
C PHE A 58 -2.13 13.98 -11.65
N VAL A 59 -1.39 14.41 -10.61
CA VAL A 59 -2.00 14.92 -9.37
C VAL A 59 -2.89 16.14 -9.63
N ILE A 60 -2.49 17.03 -10.54
CA ILE A 60 -3.28 18.22 -10.91
C ILE A 60 -4.55 17.83 -11.66
N ILE A 61 -4.47 16.89 -12.61
CA ILE A 61 -5.63 16.37 -13.36
C ILE A 61 -6.62 15.73 -12.40
N GLU A 62 -6.12 14.85 -11.53
CA GLU A 62 -6.93 14.09 -10.58
C GLU A 62 -7.62 15.00 -9.55
N ALA A 63 -6.93 16.05 -9.08
CA ALA A 63 -7.49 17.06 -8.18
C ALA A 63 -8.61 17.90 -8.82
N ARG A 64 -8.65 17.98 -10.17
CA ARG A 64 -9.65 18.74 -10.92
C ARG A 64 -10.80 17.88 -11.45
N HIS A 65 -10.65 16.55 -11.52
CA HIS A 65 -11.65 15.66 -12.11
C HIS A 65 -12.79 15.32 -11.12
N ARG A 66 -14.04 15.32 -11.60
CA ARG A 66 -15.25 15.06 -10.77
C ARG A 66 -15.41 13.60 -10.34
N ALA A 67 -14.72 12.68 -10.99
CA ALA A 67 -14.74 11.24 -10.73
C ALA A 67 -13.29 10.71 -10.66
N PRO A 68 -12.59 10.95 -9.54
CA PRO A 68 -11.19 10.53 -9.41
C PRO A 68 -11.06 9.00 -9.37
N LEU A 69 -10.12 8.47 -10.15
CA LEU A 69 -9.60 7.10 -10.10
C LEU A 69 -9.00 6.76 -8.72
N LEU A 70 -8.31 7.71 -8.11
CA LEU A 70 -7.75 7.62 -6.77
C LEU A 70 -8.33 8.75 -5.92
N PRO A 71 -9.27 8.45 -4.99
CA PRO A 71 -9.74 9.47 -4.06
C PRO A 71 -8.54 9.90 -3.21
N LEU A 72 -8.00 11.10 -3.48
CA LEU A 72 -6.84 11.65 -2.77
C LEU A 72 -7.06 11.71 -1.24
N ALA A 73 -8.32 11.66 -0.79
CA ALA A 73 -8.71 11.51 0.60
C ALA A 73 -8.19 10.22 1.27
N VAL A 74 -7.96 9.13 0.51
CA VAL A 74 -7.43 7.86 1.01
C VAL A 74 -5.99 8.02 1.47
N PHE A 75 -5.17 8.79 0.74
CA PHE A 75 -3.80 9.14 1.16
C PHE A 75 -3.77 10.07 2.39
N ARG A 76 -4.91 10.65 2.79
CA ARG A 76 -5.01 11.45 4.02
C ARG A 76 -5.27 10.58 5.26
N LEU A 77 -5.67 9.32 5.07
CA LEU A 77 -5.90 8.38 6.14
C LEU A 77 -4.55 7.85 6.65
N ARG A 78 -4.15 8.28 7.85
CA ARG A 78 -2.89 7.86 8.49
C ARG A 78 -2.77 6.33 8.61
N ASN A 79 -3.88 5.64 8.76
CA ASN A 79 -3.92 4.18 8.81
C ASN A 79 -3.51 3.52 7.47
N VAL A 80 -3.96 4.08 6.35
CA VAL A 80 -3.62 3.58 5.01
C VAL A 80 -2.16 3.87 4.70
N ASN A 81 -1.70 5.11 4.91
CA ASN A 81 -0.29 5.45 4.70
C ASN A 81 0.65 4.69 5.64
N GLY A 82 0.23 4.46 6.89
CA GLY A 82 0.97 3.64 7.84
C GLY A 82 1.12 2.19 7.36
N GLY A 83 0.02 1.58 6.91
CA GLY A 83 0.04 0.23 6.34
C GLY A 83 0.92 0.12 5.08
N VAL A 84 0.82 1.10 4.18
CA VAL A 84 1.65 1.16 2.97
C VAL A 84 3.14 1.31 3.33
N LEU A 85 3.47 2.19 4.27
CA LEU A 85 4.86 2.39 4.70
C LEU A 85 5.42 1.14 5.38
N CYS A 86 4.65 0.50 6.27
CA CYS A 86 5.03 -0.77 6.87
C CYS A 86 5.22 -1.86 5.81
N GLY A 87 4.36 -1.92 4.79
CA GLY A 87 4.48 -2.85 3.67
C GLY A 87 5.75 -2.62 2.85
N ILE A 88 6.09 -1.36 2.54
CA ILE A 88 7.31 -1.00 1.83
C ILE A 88 8.54 -1.36 2.67
N LEU A 89 8.56 -1.00 3.96
CA LEU A 89 9.67 -1.31 4.86
C LEU A 89 9.87 -2.82 5.01
N LEU A 90 8.79 -3.58 5.19
CA LEU A 90 8.85 -5.03 5.30
C LEU A 90 9.35 -5.67 3.99
N SER A 91 8.86 -5.21 2.85
CA SER A 91 9.27 -5.72 1.53
C SER A 91 10.73 -5.39 1.24
N SER A 92 11.17 -4.17 1.56
CA SER A 92 12.56 -3.75 1.41
C SER A 92 13.50 -4.53 2.32
N ALA A 93 13.10 -4.77 3.57
CA ALA A 93 13.88 -5.57 4.52
C ALA A 93 13.98 -7.02 4.06
N MET A 94 12.88 -7.62 3.56
CA MET A 94 12.90 -8.97 2.99
C MET A 94 13.85 -9.05 1.79
N LEU A 95 13.74 -8.14 0.81
CA LEU A 95 14.60 -8.17 -0.38
C LEU A 95 16.09 -8.11 0.00
N SER A 96 16.45 -7.16 0.87
CA SER A 96 17.81 -7.02 1.40
C SER A 96 18.27 -8.28 2.11
N LEU A 97 17.44 -8.84 3.00
CA LEU A 97 17.76 -10.07 3.73
C LEU A 97 18.08 -11.22 2.78
N PHE A 98 17.24 -11.48 1.77
CA PHE A 98 17.46 -12.56 0.81
C PHE A 98 18.72 -12.34 -0.02
N PHE A 99 18.96 -11.10 -0.45
CA PHE A 99 20.17 -10.74 -1.19
C PHE A 99 21.44 -10.97 -0.37
N PHE A 100 21.49 -10.44 0.86
CA PHE A 100 22.64 -10.63 1.76
C PHE A 100 22.85 -12.09 2.15
N LEU A 101 21.77 -12.83 2.40
CA LEU A 101 21.84 -14.25 2.75
C LEU A 101 22.40 -15.09 1.59
N THR A 102 21.99 -14.80 0.35
CA THR A 102 22.54 -15.44 -0.86
C THR A 102 24.03 -15.11 -1.01
N MET A 103 24.40 -13.83 -0.87
CA MET A 103 25.80 -13.38 -0.90
C MET A 103 26.65 -14.07 0.16
N TYR A 104 26.12 -14.25 1.37
CA TYR A 104 26.80 -14.94 2.46
C TYR A 104 27.02 -16.43 2.14
N MET A 105 25.98 -17.13 1.66
CA MET A 105 26.09 -18.55 1.30
C MET A 105 27.10 -18.77 0.17
N GLN A 106 27.09 -17.92 -0.85
CA GLN A 106 27.97 -18.06 -2.01
C GLN A 106 29.41 -17.61 -1.72
N ARG A 107 29.62 -16.49 -1.00
CA ARG A 107 30.98 -15.96 -0.76
C ARG A 107 31.67 -16.51 0.48
N VAL A 108 30.92 -16.87 1.53
CA VAL A 108 31.49 -17.32 2.82
C VAL A 108 31.40 -18.84 2.96
N LEU A 109 30.24 -19.41 2.69
CA LEU A 109 30.03 -20.87 2.75
C LEU A 109 30.48 -21.59 1.47
N VAL A 110 30.81 -20.85 0.42
CA VAL A 110 31.26 -21.38 -0.89
C VAL A 110 30.25 -22.38 -1.47
N TYR A 111 28.96 -22.14 -1.23
CA TYR A 111 27.90 -22.96 -1.81
C TYR A 111 27.74 -22.64 -3.29
N SER A 112 27.46 -23.68 -4.08
CA SER A 112 27.01 -23.50 -5.46
C SER A 112 25.63 -22.83 -5.50
N ALA A 113 25.29 -22.21 -6.63
CA ALA A 113 23.96 -21.62 -6.82
C ALA A 113 22.83 -22.66 -6.66
N PHE A 114 23.11 -23.92 -7.02
CA PHE A 114 22.16 -25.03 -6.90
C PHE A 114 21.92 -25.42 -5.43
N GLU A 115 22.99 -25.53 -4.64
CA GLU A 115 22.88 -25.82 -3.20
C GLU A 115 22.19 -24.69 -2.43
N THR A 116 22.44 -23.44 -2.81
CA THR A 116 21.76 -22.27 -2.23
C THR A 116 20.25 -22.34 -2.50
N GLY A 117 19.86 -22.70 -3.72
CA GLY A 117 18.46 -22.92 -4.08
C GLY A 117 17.80 -24.03 -3.27
N LEU A 118 18.50 -25.17 -3.12
CA LEU A 118 18.04 -26.29 -2.28
C LEU A 118 17.89 -25.89 -0.80
N ALA A 119 18.78 -25.05 -0.27
CA ALA A 119 18.70 -24.57 1.10
C ALA A 119 17.50 -23.62 1.34
N TYR A 120 17.06 -22.90 0.30
CA TYR A 120 15.87 -22.04 0.40
C TYR A 120 14.55 -22.80 0.41
N VAL A 121 14.49 -24.03 -0.12
CA VAL A 121 13.26 -24.85 -0.15
C VAL A 121 12.69 -25.11 1.25
N PRO A 122 13.45 -25.66 2.23
CA PRO A 122 12.93 -25.90 3.57
C PRO A 122 12.58 -24.59 4.30
N MET A 123 13.31 -23.50 4.03
CA MET A 123 12.99 -22.18 4.56
C MET A 123 11.65 -21.67 4.02
N GLY A 124 11.41 -21.73 2.70
CA GLY A 124 10.14 -21.34 2.10
C GLY A 124 8.98 -22.19 2.59
N LEU A 125 9.18 -23.50 2.75
CA LEU A 125 8.17 -24.42 3.26
C LEU A 125 7.78 -24.09 4.71
N THR A 126 8.75 -23.84 5.59
CA THR A 126 8.48 -23.47 6.98
C THR A 126 7.72 -22.14 7.07
N VAL A 127 8.13 -21.12 6.30
CA VAL A 127 7.41 -19.84 6.23
C VAL A 127 5.99 -20.04 5.73
N LEU A 128 5.76 -20.84 4.70
CA LEU A 128 4.44 -21.11 4.15
C LEU A 128 3.53 -21.82 5.17
N LEU A 129 4.04 -22.87 5.83
CA LEU A 129 3.30 -23.60 6.86
C LEU A 129 2.92 -22.71 8.05
N VAL A 130 3.86 -21.88 8.50
CA VAL A 130 3.63 -20.92 9.60
C VAL A 130 2.67 -19.82 9.17
N ALA A 131 2.78 -19.29 7.95
CA ALA A 131 1.88 -18.25 7.44
C ALA A 131 0.43 -18.77 7.35
N VAL A 132 0.22 -19.94 6.77
CA VAL A 132 -1.12 -20.53 6.62
C VAL A 132 -1.74 -20.87 7.98
N GLY A 133 -0.96 -21.45 8.89
CA GLY A 133 -1.46 -21.90 10.19
C GLY A 133 -1.58 -20.81 11.26
N LEU A 134 -0.58 -19.93 11.36
CA LEU A 134 -0.44 -18.96 12.45
C LEU A 134 -0.96 -17.59 12.05
N ALA A 135 -0.64 -17.10 10.84
CA ALA A 135 -1.01 -15.72 10.47
C ALA A 135 -2.53 -15.55 10.38
N SER A 136 -3.26 -16.54 9.84
CA SER A 136 -4.72 -16.55 9.78
C SER A 136 -5.37 -16.43 11.18
N ARG A 137 -4.82 -17.16 12.15
CA ARG A 137 -5.28 -17.15 13.56
C ARG A 137 -4.87 -15.90 14.32
N LEU A 138 -3.69 -15.33 14.03
CA LEU A 138 -3.22 -14.11 14.66
C LEU A 138 -4.01 -12.89 14.16
N VAL A 139 -4.29 -12.80 12.86
CA VAL A 139 -5.09 -11.71 12.30
C VAL A 139 -6.52 -11.73 12.86
N SER A 140 -7.12 -12.92 13.00
CA SER A 140 -8.46 -13.06 13.59
C SER A 140 -8.51 -12.74 15.10
N ARG A 141 -7.41 -12.96 15.84
CA ARG A 141 -7.33 -12.66 17.28
C ARG A 141 -6.94 -11.23 17.61
N PHE A 142 -5.99 -10.64 16.89
CA PHE A 142 -5.41 -9.36 17.28
C PHE A 142 -6.11 -8.15 16.69
N GLY A 143 -6.83 -8.29 15.58
CA GLY A 143 -7.54 -7.20 14.91
C GLY A 143 -6.59 -6.08 14.41
N PRO A 144 -6.92 -5.39 13.32
CA PRO A 144 -6.06 -4.32 12.79
C PRO A 144 -5.95 -3.08 13.73
N SER A 145 -6.66 -3.05 14.85
CA SER A 145 -6.78 -1.89 15.73
C SER A 145 -5.75 -1.81 16.88
N ARG A 146 -4.97 -2.87 17.16
CA ARG A 146 -4.06 -2.89 18.32
C ARG A 146 -2.60 -2.54 18.03
N CYS A 147 -2.15 -2.61 16.77
CA CYS A 147 -0.77 -2.28 16.42
C CYS A 147 -0.54 -0.76 16.25
N TRP A 148 -1.62 0.02 16.11
CA TRP A 148 -1.52 1.47 15.89
C TRP A 148 -1.41 2.29 17.19
N SER A 149 -1.53 1.67 18.37
CA SER A 149 -1.54 2.41 19.65
C SER A 149 -0.16 2.66 20.26
N TRP A 150 0.93 2.25 19.61
CA TRP A 150 2.25 2.31 20.25
C TRP A 150 2.91 3.71 20.21
N ASP A 151 2.59 4.58 19.23
CA ASP A 151 3.38 5.81 19.00
C ASP A 151 2.57 7.12 18.79
N SER A 152 1.58 7.44 19.64
CA SER A 152 1.14 8.85 19.72
C SER A 152 0.76 9.29 21.14
N PRO A 153 1.51 10.22 21.76
CA PRO A 153 1.10 10.93 22.97
C PRO A 153 -0.17 11.80 22.80
N TRP A 154 -0.69 11.93 21.57
CA TRP A 154 -1.71 12.92 21.20
C TRP A 154 -3.13 12.33 20.99
N SER A 155 -3.36 11.05 21.30
CA SER A 155 -4.62 10.36 20.98
C SER A 155 -5.66 10.28 22.11
N LEU A 156 -5.47 10.94 23.25
CA LEU A 156 -6.51 11.00 24.30
C LEU A 156 -7.66 11.97 23.97
N GLY A 157 -7.50 12.86 22.98
CA GLY A 157 -8.49 13.92 22.72
C GLY A 157 -9.59 13.62 21.70
N ARG A 158 -9.52 12.53 20.92
CA ARG A 158 -10.45 12.31 19.77
C ARG A 158 -11.21 10.99 19.75
N TRP A 159 -10.94 10.07 20.69
CA TRP A 159 -11.57 8.75 20.71
C TRP A 159 -12.78 8.63 21.64
N CYS A 160 -13.27 9.75 22.19
CA CYS A 160 -14.49 9.83 23.02
C CYS A 160 -15.63 10.63 22.35
N GLY A 161 -15.60 10.79 21.02
CA GLY A 161 -16.60 11.58 20.27
C GLY A 161 -17.50 10.78 19.31
N SER A 162 -17.07 9.60 18.84
CA SER A 162 -17.80 8.88 17.77
C SER A 162 -18.62 7.69 18.25
N ARG A 163 -18.70 7.44 19.58
CA ARG A 163 -19.48 6.34 20.16
C ARG A 163 -20.82 6.81 20.77
N ARG A 164 -21.29 8.01 20.40
CA ARG A 164 -22.51 8.64 20.97
C ARG A 164 -23.55 9.09 19.93
N SER A 165 -23.48 8.64 18.67
CA SER A 165 -24.51 8.94 17.64
C SER A 165 -25.21 7.73 17.02
N MET A 166 -24.99 6.51 17.53
CA MET A 166 -25.67 5.28 17.03
C MET A 166 -26.78 4.76 17.97
N SER A 167 -27.35 5.59 18.86
CA SER A 167 -28.46 5.17 19.74
C SER A 167 -29.65 6.13 19.84
N ALA A 168 -29.80 7.10 18.92
CA ALA A 168 -30.88 8.10 19.04
C ALA A 168 -31.66 8.40 17.73
N ALA A 169 -31.80 7.42 16.84
CA ALA A 169 -32.65 7.55 15.65
C ALA A 169 -33.44 6.25 15.36
N ALA A 170 -34.01 5.66 16.41
CA ALA A 170 -35.01 4.59 16.30
C ALA A 170 -36.15 4.88 17.29
N THR A 171 -36.80 6.04 17.10
CA THR A 171 -38.15 6.28 17.62
C THR A 171 -38.99 6.58 16.39
N PHE A 172 -39.52 5.53 15.78
CA PHE A 172 -40.63 5.64 14.85
C PHE A 172 -41.85 6.15 15.63
N PRO A 173 -42.46 7.30 15.30
CA PRO A 173 -43.82 7.55 15.70
C PRO A 173 -44.73 6.74 14.78
N THR A 174 -45.33 5.70 15.34
CA THR A 174 -46.52 5.06 14.76
C THR A 174 -47.63 6.10 14.71
N CYS A 175 -47.93 6.63 13.52
CA CYS A 175 -49.22 7.28 13.25
C CYS A 175 -50.32 6.22 13.25
N SER A 176 -50.81 5.88 14.44
CA SER A 176 -52.08 5.19 14.64
C SER A 176 -53.15 6.23 14.99
N GLY A 177 -54.16 6.36 14.12
CA GLY A 177 -55.44 6.97 14.43
C GLY A 177 -55.58 8.45 14.10
N TRP A 178 -56.28 8.75 13.00
CA TRP A 178 -57.19 9.90 12.93
C TRP A 178 -58.55 9.42 12.38
N PRO A 179 -59.66 9.99 12.89
CA PRO A 179 -61.05 9.55 12.72
C PRO A 179 -61.62 9.72 11.31
#